data_AF-A0A0L0MDR7-F1
#
_entry.id   AF-A0A0L0MDR7-F1
#
_cell.length_a   1.000
_cell.length_b   1.000
_cell.length_c   1.000
_cell.angle_alpha   90.00
_cell.angle_beta   90.00
_cell.angle_gamma   90.00
#
_symmetry.space_group_name_H-M   'P 1'
#
loop_
_entity.id
_entity.type
_entity.pdbx_description
1 polymer ?
#
loop_
_entity_poly.entity_id
_entity_poly.type
_entity_poly.pdbx_seq_one_letter_code
_entity_poly.pdbx_strand_id
1 'polypeptide(L)'
;MLHIAYVDPFERLGDKFVLQGYLTSYPITYGASLYKSNAYFFLEASLLSQFVALAIIIELWLFRRFWALALLFIALATTFSGTGVLLIAAVFPVLFVLKARDIKTILLTVILVMAVAGAIIMRPAVLDRVSEFGQRDTSASARFIEPYKLMAHEALVSAPRFLTGYGAGSADRMVASNDALVNFSAVPKAVIEYGAIGGITFLIALAFRIGMSGQPPPIVAALLVLHYFLSGALLQPISVFVLFYFIASGSQRKPRSRVWLRRRAVSTGDHE
;
A
#
# COMPACT_ATOMS: atom_id res chain seq x y z
N MET A 1 -19.48 -17.17 -25.46
CA MET A 1 -18.44 -17.02 -24.41
C MET A 1 -17.75 -18.36 -24.25
N LEU A 2 -16.43 -18.42 -24.34
CA LEU A 2 -15.67 -19.63 -24.00
C LEU A 2 -15.76 -19.85 -22.48
N HIS A 3 -16.48 -20.87 -22.04
CA HIS A 3 -16.48 -21.33 -20.64
C HIS A 3 -15.21 -22.13 -20.40
N ILE A 4 -14.10 -21.44 -20.14
CA ILE A 4 -12.90 -22.09 -19.60
C ILE A 4 -13.13 -22.21 -18.10
N ALA A 5 -13.26 -23.43 -17.59
CA ALA A 5 -13.35 -23.67 -16.16
C ALA A 5 -12.06 -23.16 -15.50
N TYR A 6 -12.21 -22.24 -14.55
CA TYR A 6 -11.08 -21.75 -13.78
C TYR A 6 -10.58 -22.89 -12.87
N VAL A 7 -9.27 -23.08 -12.84
CA VAL A 7 -8.60 -24.06 -11.97
C VAL A 7 -7.57 -23.30 -11.14
N ASP A 8 -7.73 -23.32 -9.82
CA ASP A 8 -6.71 -22.78 -8.92
C ASP A 8 -5.59 -23.82 -8.77
N PRO A 9 -4.36 -23.56 -9.24
CA PRO A 9 -3.22 -24.47 -9.02
C PRO A 9 -2.91 -24.65 -7.52
N PHE A 10 -3.23 -23.68 -6.66
CA PHE A 10 -3.00 -23.77 -5.22
C PHE A 10 -3.99 -24.68 -4.50
N GLU A 11 -5.19 -24.90 -5.04
CA GLU A 11 -6.17 -25.84 -4.45
C GLU A 11 -5.65 -27.29 -4.47
N ARG A 12 -4.72 -27.60 -5.38
CA ARG A 12 -4.06 -28.92 -5.45
C ARG A 12 -2.91 -29.06 -4.46
N LEU A 13 -2.45 -27.96 -3.87
CA LEU A 13 -1.42 -27.97 -2.83
C LEU A 13 -2.11 -28.15 -1.48
N GLY A 14 -1.68 -29.15 -0.69
CA GLY A 14 -2.27 -29.35 0.63
C GLY A 14 -2.04 -28.16 1.56
N ASP A 15 -2.89 -28.02 2.59
CA ASP A 15 -2.94 -26.88 3.53
C ASP A 15 -1.60 -26.52 4.18
N LYS A 16 -0.66 -27.46 4.27
CA LYS A 16 0.68 -27.27 4.83
C LYS A 16 1.59 -26.41 3.93
N PHE A 17 1.27 -26.31 2.64
CA PHE A 17 2.05 -25.58 1.65
C PHE A 17 1.41 -24.25 1.24
N VAL A 18 0.19 -23.98 1.72
CA VAL A 18 -0.55 -22.74 1.45
C VAL A 18 -0.62 -21.92 2.74
N LEU A 19 -0.27 -20.64 2.64
CA LEU A 19 -0.37 -19.73 3.77
C LEU A 19 -1.85 -19.49 4.11
N GLN A 20 -2.24 -19.86 5.33
CA GLN A 20 -3.61 -19.77 5.80
C GLN A 20 -4.05 -18.31 6.02
N GLY A 21 -5.36 -18.05 5.90
CA GLY A 21 -5.95 -16.73 6.12
C GLY A 21 -5.88 -15.77 4.92
N TYR A 22 -5.39 -16.23 3.77
CA TYR A 22 -5.38 -15.47 2.52
C TYR A 22 -6.26 -16.13 1.45
N LEU A 23 -6.92 -15.31 0.65
CA LEU A 23 -7.71 -15.77 -0.50
C LEU A 23 -6.86 -15.73 -1.77
N THR A 24 -6.21 -16.85 -2.08
CA THR A 24 -5.38 -17.02 -3.28
C THR A 24 -6.19 -16.96 -4.56
N SER A 25 -7.46 -17.36 -4.52
CA SER A 25 -8.37 -17.25 -5.65
C SER A 25 -9.81 -17.01 -5.21
N TYR A 26 -10.46 -16.04 -5.85
CA TYR A 26 -11.87 -15.74 -5.64
C TYR A 26 -12.47 -14.99 -6.83
N PRO A 27 -13.78 -15.16 -7.11
CA PRO A 27 -14.43 -14.56 -8.27
C PRO A 27 -14.59 -13.04 -8.10
N ILE A 28 -14.73 -12.32 -9.22
CA ILE A 28 -14.95 -10.86 -9.22
C ILE A 28 -16.23 -10.49 -8.46
N THR A 29 -17.28 -11.29 -8.69
CA THR A 29 -18.59 -11.25 -8.05
C THR A 29 -18.98 -12.68 -7.68
N TYR A 30 -19.77 -12.88 -6.63
CA TYR A 30 -20.27 -14.19 -6.25
C TYR A 30 -20.96 -14.89 -7.44
N GLY A 31 -20.58 -16.13 -7.73
CA GLY A 31 -21.10 -16.92 -8.86
C GLY A 31 -20.54 -16.56 -10.24
N ALA A 32 -19.61 -15.61 -10.36
CA ALA A 32 -18.99 -15.27 -11.64
C ALA A 32 -17.97 -16.32 -12.10
N SER A 33 -17.85 -16.50 -13.42
CA SER A 33 -16.83 -17.36 -14.04
C SER A 33 -15.45 -16.71 -14.14
N LEU A 34 -15.36 -15.41 -13.89
CA LEU A 34 -14.12 -14.64 -13.94
C LEU A 34 -13.58 -14.41 -12.53
N TYR A 35 -12.32 -14.78 -12.35
CA TYR A 35 -11.58 -14.69 -11.10
C TYR A 35 -10.61 -13.52 -11.09
N LYS A 36 -10.33 -12.99 -9.90
CA LYS A 36 -9.36 -11.92 -9.73
C LYS A 36 -7.94 -12.47 -9.90
N SER A 37 -7.08 -11.73 -10.59
CA SER A 37 -5.69 -12.12 -10.75
C SER A 37 -4.83 -11.64 -9.57
N ASN A 38 -4.09 -12.56 -8.96
CA ASN A 38 -2.97 -12.31 -8.05
C ASN A 38 -1.61 -12.73 -8.68
N ALA A 39 -1.63 -13.04 -9.98
CA ALA A 39 -0.51 -13.57 -10.76
C ALA A 39 0.12 -14.86 -10.21
N TYR A 40 -0.52 -15.54 -9.26
CA TYR A 40 0.03 -16.69 -8.51
C TYR A 40 1.38 -16.42 -7.80
N PHE A 41 1.82 -15.16 -7.74
CA PHE A 41 3.00 -14.73 -7.00
C PHE A 41 2.61 -14.02 -5.70
N PHE A 42 1.48 -13.32 -5.70
CA PHE A 42 0.97 -12.63 -4.52
C PHE A 42 -0.12 -13.46 -3.85
N LEU A 43 -0.18 -13.36 -2.52
CA LEU A 43 -1.19 -14.09 -1.73
C LEU A 43 -2.62 -13.65 -2.06
N GLU A 44 -2.80 -12.40 -2.51
CA GLU A 44 -4.09 -11.85 -2.89
C GLU A 44 -3.98 -10.86 -4.06
N ALA A 45 -5.09 -10.69 -4.77
CA ALA A 45 -5.24 -9.65 -5.78
C ALA A 45 -5.06 -8.22 -5.21
N SER A 46 -5.40 -8.03 -3.92
CA SER A 46 -5.25 -6.76 -3.22
C SER A 46 -3.78 -6.35 -3.04
N LEU A 47 -2.91 -7.31 -2.75
CA LEU A 47 -1.46 -7.13 -2.63
C LEU A 47 -0.85 -6.88 -4.01
N LEU A 48 -1.18 -7.69 -5.01
CA LEU A 48 -0.70 -7.47 -6.38
C LEU A 48 -1.03 -6.05 -6.86
N SER A 49 -2.27 -5.60 -6.66
CA SER A 49 -2.73 -4.25 -7.04
C SER A 49 -1.91 -3.15 -6.37
N GLN A 50 -1.58 -3.29 -5.08
CA GLN A 50 -0.73 -2.34 -4.35
C GLN A 50 0.71 -2.30 -4.88
N PHE A 51 1.30 -3.46 -5.18
CA PHE A 51 2.67 -3.53 -5.71
C PHE A 51 2.75 -3.00 -7.15
N VAL A 52 1.77 -3.30 -7.99
CA VAL A 52 1.67 -2.73 -9.34
C VAL A 52 1.51 -1.21 -9.27
N ALA A 53 0.69 -0.70 -8.35
CA ALA A 53 0.55 0.74 -8.10
C ALA A 53 1.86 1.39 -7.62
N LEU A 54 2.60 0.75 -6.72
CA LEU A 54 3.92 1.21 -6.31
C LEU A 54 4.91 1.23 -7.49
N ALA A 55 4.90 0.20 -8.33
CA ALA A 55 5.72 0.13 -9.54
C ALA A 55 5.37 1.24 -10.53
N ILE A 56 4.08 1.56 -10.71
CA ILE A 56 3.62 2.71 -11.51
C ILE A 56 4.19 4.02 -10.97
N ILE A 57 4.11 4.26 -9.67
CA ILE A 57 4.63 5.49 -9.04
C ILE A 57 6.14 5.62 -9.26
N ILE A 58 6.88 4.51 -9.11
CA ILE A 58 8.32 4.45 -9.36
C ILE A 58 8.62 4.72 -10.84
N GLU A 59 7.88 4.08 -11.75
CA GLU A 59 8.05 4.24 -13.20
C GLU A 59 7.77 5.69 -13.63
N LEU A 60 6.68 6.30 -13.16
CA LEU A 60 6.35 7.70 -13.42
C LEU A 60 7.43 8.65 -12.92
N TRP A 61 7.99 8.39 -11.73
CA TRP A 61 8.95 9.29 -11.12
C TRP A 61 10.37 9.16 -11.69
N LEU A 62 10.84 7.93 -11.93
CA LEU A 62 12.24 7.66 -12.27
C LEU A 62 12.49 7.43 -13.76
N PHE A 63 11.65 6.65 -14.44
CA PHE A 63 12.00 6.08 -15.75
C PHE A 63 11.16 6.65 -16.90
N ARG A 64 9.88 6.95 -16.65
CA ARG A 64 8.91 7.54 -17.58
C ARG A 64 8.77 6.76 -18.89
N ARG A 65 8.94 5.43 -18.88
CA ARG A 65 8.81 4.61 -20.08
C ARG A 65 7.34 4.31 -20.32
N PHE A 66 6.77 4.90 -21.37
CA PHE A 66 5.36 4.79 -21.69
C PHE A 66 4.89 3.34 -21.90
N TRP A 67 5.70 2.48 -22.53
CA TRP A 67 5.32 1.08 -22.74
C TRP A 67 5.23 0.30 -21.42
N ALA A 68 6.15 0.55 -20.48
CA ALA A 68 6.15 -0.11 -19.17
C ALA A 68 4.94 0.35 -18.35
N LEU A 69 4.62 1.65 -18.41
CA LEU A 69 3.42 2.20 -17.79
C LEU A 69 2.15 1.58 -18.38
N ALA A 70 2.03 1.48 -19.69
CA ALA A 70 0.88 0.85 -20.35
C ALA A 70 0.68 -0.60 -19.87
N LEU A 71 1.75 -1.39 -19.82
CA LEU A 71 1.71 -2.76 -19.29
C LEU A 71 1.31 -2.80 -17.81
N LEU A 72 1.86 -1.93 -16.98
CA LEU A 72 1.51 -1.85 -15.56
C LEU A 72 0.04 -1.43 -15.35
N PHE A 73 -0.52 -0.59 -16.20
CA PHE A 73 -1.95 -0.24 -16.14
C PHE A 73 -2.85 -1.38 -16.54
N ILE A 74 -2.48 -2.13 -17.58
CA ILE A 74 -3.20 -3.36 -17.95
C ILE A 74 -3.13 -4.36 -16.79
N ALA A 75 -1.97 -4.53 -16.17
CA ALA A 75 -1.81 -5.36 -14.98
C ALA A 75 -2.71 -4.88 -13.84
N LEU A 76 -2.72 -3.59 -13.53
CA LEU A 76 -3.56 -3.03 -12.47
C LEU A 76 -5.05 -3.28 -12.74
N ALA A 77 -5.52 -3.02 -13.97
CA ALA A 77 -6.91 -3.22 -14.37
C ALA A 77 -7.34 -4.69 -14.29
N THR A 78 -6.45 -5.63 -14.57
CA THR A 78 -6.72 -7.08 -14.52
C THR A 78 -6.68 -7.67 -13.10
N THR A 79 -6.13 -6.95 -12.10
CA THR A 79 -6.20 -7.38 -10.69
C THR A 79 -7.62 -7.33 -10.11
N PHE A 80 -8.50 -6.50 -10.66
CA PHE A 80 -9.85 -6.26 -10.12
C PHE A 80 -9.87 -5.92 -8.62
N SER A 81 -8.86 -5.19 -8.14
CA SER A 81 -8.76 -4.68 -6.76
C SER A 81 -8.59 -3.17 -6.71
N GLY A 82 -9.37 -2.51 -5.86
CA GLY A 82 -9.35 -1.05 -5.68
C GLY A 82 -8.17 -0.52 -4.86
N THR A 83 -7.47 -1.37 -4.11
CA THR A 83 -6.38 -0.95 -3.19
C THR A 83 -5.23 -0.23 -3.90
N GLY A 84 -4.77 -0.71 -5.05
CA GLY A 84 -3.74 -0.04 -5.83
C GLY A 84 -4.20 1.29 -6.42
N VAL A 85 -5.48 1.41 -6.78
CA VAL A 85 -6.04 2.69 -7.23
C VAL A 85 -6.09 3.70 -6.09
N LEU A 86 -6.53 3.28 -4.90
CA LEU A 86 -6.50 4.13 -3.71
C LEU A 86 -5.07 4.60 -3.40
N LEU A 87 -4.07 3.75 -3.58
CA LEU A 87 -2.67 4.13 -3.42
C LEU A 87 -2.25 5.24 -4.40
N ILE A 88 -2.53 5.06 -5.69
CA ILE A 88 -2.22 6.07 -6.72
C ILE A 88 -2.95 7.38 -6.41
N ALA A 89 -4.25 7.32 -6.07
CA ALA A 89 -5.05 8.48 -5.74
C ALA A 89 -4.51 9.23 -4.52
N ALA A 90 -4.09 8.52 -3.47
CA ALA A 90 -3.51 9.13 -2.27
C ALA A 90 -2.14 9.79 -2.52
N VAL A 91 -1.34 9.24 -3.44
CA VAL A 91 0.00 9.77 -3.77
C VAL A 91 -0.05 10.86 -4.84
N PHE A 92 -1.13 10.91 -5.63
CA PHE A 92 -1.30 11.86 -6.73
C PHE A 92 -1.07 13.32 -6.34
N PRO A 93 -1.61 13.86 -5.21
CA PRO A 93 -1.37 15.25 -4.82
C PRO A 93 0.13 15.56 -4.64
N VAL A 94 0.90 14.61 -4.11
CA VAL A 94 2.35 14.77 -3.92
C VAL A 94 3.06 14.83 -5.27
N LEU A 95 2.69 13.96 -6.21
CA LEU A 95 3.22 13.98 -7.57
C LEU A 95 2.89 15.31 -8.27
N PHE A 96 1.65 15.76 -8.15
CA PHE A 96 1.16 16.98 -8.79
C PHE A 96 1.92 18.22 -8.29
N VAL A 97 2.04 18.41 -6.98
CA VAL A 97 2.74 19.56 -6.39
C VAL A 97 4.22 19.59 -6.81
N LEU A 98 4.90 18.45 -6.77
CA LEU A 98 6.34 18.37 -7.05
C LEU A 98 6.70 18.48 -8.54
N LYS A 99 5.74 18.20 -9.43
CA LYS A 99 5.94 18.23 -10.89
C LYS A 99 5.02 19.23 -11.60
N ALA A 100 4.48 20.21 -10.88
CA ALA A 100 3.53 21.20 -11.40
C ALA A 100 4.04 22.01 -12.61
N ARG A 101 5.36 22.04 -12.86
CA ARG A 101 5.98 22.71 -14.02
C ARG A 101 6.27 21.78 -15.20
N ASP A 102 6.14 20.47 -15.02
CA ASP A 102 6.36 19.46 -16.06
C ASP A 102 5.02 19.01 -16.61
N ILE A 103 4.54 19.77 -17.60
CA ILE A 103 3.22 19.57 -18.22
C ILE A 103 3.04 18.15 -18.78
N LYS A 104 4.13 17.48 -19.21
CA LYS A 104 4.09 16.09 -19.68
C LYS A 104 3.82 15.13 -18.52
N THR A 105 4.43 15.33 -17.36
CA THR A 105 4.13 14.53 -16.16
C THR A 105 2.70 14.77 -15.70
N ILE A 106 2.26 16.02 -15.63
CA ILE A 106 0.89 16.35 -15.22
C ILE A 106 -0.11 15.71 -16.17
N LEU A 107 0.06 15.89 -17.48
CA LEU A 107 -0.83 15.32 -18.49
C LEU A 107 -0.87 13.80 -18.41
N LEU A 108 0.28 13.13 -18.29
CA LEU A 108 0.35 11.68 -18.13
C LEU A 108 -0.35 11.21 -16.85
N THR A 109 -0.19 11.96 -15.75
CA THR A 109 -0.80 11.60 -14.47
C THR A 109 -2.31 11.88 -14.47
N VAL A 110 -2.77 12.94 -15.13
CA VAL A 110 -4.20 13.25 -15.30
C VAL A 110 -4.86 12.22 -16.22
N ILE A 111 -4.26 11.92 -17.38
CA ILE A 111 -4.72 10.86 -18.29
C ILE A 111 -4.81 9.55 -17.52
N LEU A 112 -3.82 9.26 -16.68
CA LEU A 112 -3.84 8.09 -15.83
C LEU A 112 -5.02 8.08 -14.85
N VAL A 113 -5.19 9.12 -14.05
CA VAL A 113 -6.31 9.21 -13.10
C VAL A 113 -7.64 9.06 -13.84
N MET A 114 -7.79 9.69 -15.00
CA MET A 114 -8.97 9.59 -15.84
C MET A 114 -9.18 8.21 -16.44
N ALA A 115 -8.12 7.53 -16.89
CA ALA A 115 -8.20 6.18 -17.43
C ALA A 115 -8.59 5.17 -16.35
N VAL A 116 -8.04 5.33 -15.14
CA VAL A 116 -8.37 4.49 -14.00
C VAL A 116 -9.78 4.77 -13.49
N ALA A 117 -10.15 6.04 -13.31
CA ALA A 117 -11.52 6.44 -12.95
C ALA A 117 -12.53 5.96 -14.00
N GLY A 118 -12.21 6.09 -15.29
CA GLY A 118 -13.02 5.58 -16.39
C GLY A 118 -13.17 4.05 -16.35
N ALA A 119 -12.08 3.32 -16.16
CA ALA A 119 -12.10 1.86 -16.04
C ALA A 119 -12.91 1.37 -14.82
N ILE A 120 -12.96 2.17 -13.75
CA ILE A 120 -13.77 1.95 -12.55
C ILE A 120 -15.24 2.27 -12.82
N ILE A 121 -15.54 3.45 -13.34
CA ILE A 121 -16.92 3.93 -13.57
C ILE A 121 -17.64 3.07 -14.62
N MET A 122 -16.93 2.58 -15.64
CA MET A 122 -17.51 1.74 -16.68
C MET A 122 -17.86 0.32 -16.23
N ARG A 123 -17.65 -0.05 -14.95
CA ARG A 123 -17.97 -1.39 -14.44
C ARG A 123 -18.99 -1.33 -13.29
N PRO A 124 -20.22 -1.85 -13.48
CA PRO A 124 -21.25 -1.89 -12.44
C PRO A 124 -20.77 -2.56 -11.14
N ALA A 125 -20.03 -3.66 -11.25
CA ALA A 125 -19.47 -4.39 -10.11
C ALA A 125 -18.43 -3.61 -9.28
N VAL A 126 -17.95 -2.46 -9.77
CA VAL A 126 -17.05 -1.56 -9.02
C VAL A 126 -17.84 -0.43 -8.36
N LEU A 127 -18.96 0.01 -8.94
CA LEU A 127 -19.90 0.91 -8.27
C LEU A 127 -20.51 0.24 -7.03
N ASP A 128 -20.74 -1.07 -7.10
CA ASP A 128 -21.12 -1.90 -5.93
C ASP A 128 -20.02 -1.94 -4.85
N ARG A 129 -18.74 -1.65 -5.17
CA ARG A 129 -17.67 -1.57 -4.16
C ARG A 129 -17.74 -0.30 -3.31
N VAL A 130 -18.34 0.77 -3.83
CA VAL A 130 -18.54 1.99 -3.04
C VAL A 130 -19.62 1.74 -1.99
N SER A 131 -20.66 0.97 -2.32
CA SER A 131 -21.67 0.54 -1.35
C SER A 131 -21.14 -0.52 -0.37
N GLU A 132 -20.13 -1.32 -0.73
CA GLU A 132 -19.46 -2.25 0.20
C GLU A 132 -18.86 -1.56 1.43
N PHE A 133 -18.42 -0.29 1.35
CA PHE A 133 -17.95 0.45 2.53
C PHE A 133 -19.07 0.67 3.56
N GLY A 134 -20.33 0.75 3.13
CA GLY A 134 -21.48 0.88 4.02
C GLY A 134 -21.97 -0.45 4.61
N GLN A 135 -21.51 -1.58 4.07
CA GLN A 135 -21.98 -2.91 4.45
C GLN A 135 -20.97 -3.61 5.37
N ARG A 136 -21.48 -4.20 6.45
CA ARG A 136 -20.69 -5.04 7.35
C ARG A 136 -20.26 -6.32 6.62
N ASP A 137 -19.13 -6.89 6.99
CA ASP A 137 -18.60 -8.17 6.47
C ASP A 137 -18.14 -8.18 5.00
N THR A 138 -17.89 -7.00 4.42
CA THR A 138 -17.23 -6.87 3.13
C THR A 138 -15.72 -6.70 3.28
N SER A 139 -14.95 -7.10 2.25
CA SER A 139 -13.48 -6.96 2.26
C SER A 139 -13.02 -5.49 2.36
N ALA A 140 -13.81 -4.54 1.86
CA ALA A 140 -13.51 -3.11 1.98
C ALA A 140 -13.77 -2.59 3.40
N SER A 141 -14.95 -2.89 3.96
CA SER A 141 -15.32 -2.48 5.32
C SER A 141 -14.39 -3.07 6.38
N ALA A 142 -14.05 -4.36 6.22
CA ALA A 142 -13.11 -5.09 7.07
C ALA A 142 -11.73 -4.44 7.19
N ARG A 143 -11.29 -3.70 6.16
CA ARG A 143 -9.95 -3.06 6.11
C ARG A 143 -9.97 -1.59 6.50
N PHE A 144 -11.01 -0.87 6.12
CA PHE A 144 -11.01 0.60 6.20
C PHE A 144 -11.93 1.17 7.26
N ILE A 145 -12.90 0.40 7.77
CA ILE A 145 -13.96 0.91 8.65
C ILE A 145 -13.99 0.15 9.97
N GLU A 146 -14.19 -1.16 9.93
CA GLU A 146 -14.34 -1.98 11.14
C GLU A 146 -13.13 -1.89 12.11
N PRO A 147 -11.86 -1.88 11.64
CA PRO A 147 -10.71 -1.70 12.53
C PRO A 147 -10.76 -0.39 13.33
N TYR A 148 -11.23 0.69 12.72
CA TYR A 148 -11.31 2.01 13.35
C TYR A 148 -12.54 2.15 14.25
N LYS A 149 -13.66 1.51 13.89
CA LYS A 149 -14.83 1.41 14.78
C LYS A 149 -14.47 0.67 16.06
N LEU A 150 -13.77 -0.47 15.93
CA LEU A 150 -13.34 -1.25 17.08
C LEU A 150 -12.33 -0.47 17.92
N MET A 151 -11.33 0.15 17.31
CA MET A 151 -10.40 1.05 18.02
C MET A 151 -11.12 2.17 18.78
N ALA A 152 -12.13 2.81 18.17
CA ALA A 152 -12.92 3.86 18.81
C ALA A 152 -13.80 3.31 19.95
N HIS A 153 -14.41 2.14 19.78
CA HIS A 153 -15.15 1.44 20.82
C HIS A 153 -14.27 1.17 22.05
N GLU A 154 -13.06 0.62 21.83
CA GLU A 154 -12.13 0.33 22.92
C GLU A 154 -11.64 1.58 23.65
N ALA A 155 -11.55 2.72 22.95
CA ALA A 155 -11.26 4.01 23.56
C ALA A 155 -12.36 4.46 24.55
N LEU A 156 -13.62 4.15 24.24
CA LEU A 156 -14.77 4.46 25.07
C LEU A 156 -14.95 3.49 26.24
N VAL A 157 -14.63 2.21 26.05
CA VAL A 157 -14.75 1.17 27.10
C VAL A 157 -13.71 1.36 28.20
N SER A 158 -12.46 1.65 27.84
CA SER A 158 -11.39 1.82 28.84
C SER A 158 -10.31 2.78 28.36
N ALA A 159 -10.45 4.06 28.70
CA ALA A 159 -9.45 5.08 28.39
C ALA A 159 -8.04 4.71 28.91
N PRO A 160 -7.84 4.16 30.14
CA PRO A 160 -6.51 3.78 30.60
C PRO A 160 -5.87 2.68 29.75
N ARG A 161 -6.64 1.66 29.35
CA ARG A 161 -6.15 0.59 28.48
C ARG A 161 -5.95 1.06 27.06
N PHE A 162 -6.79 1.96 26.56
CA PHE A 162 -6.57 2.57 25.25
C PHE A 162 -5.27 3.40 25.21
N LEU A 163 -4.89 4.06 26.31
CA LEU A 163 -3.63 4.81 26.39
C LEU A 163 -2.40 3.90 26.49
N THR A 164 -2.50 2.77 27.20
CA THR A 164 -1.36 1.90 27.56
C THR A 164 -1.24 0.61 26.74
N GLY A 165 -2.33 0.19 26.10
CA GLY A 165 -2.41 -0.99 25.24
C GLY A 165 -3.05 -2.21 25.90
N TYR A 166 -3.60 -3.10 25.08
CA TYR A 166 -4.17 -4.40 25.49
C TYR A 166 -3.14 -5.55 25.41
N GLY A 167 -1.91 -5.25 25.01
CA GLY A 167 -0.81 -6.20 24.85
C GLY A 167 -0.71 -6.79 23.45
N ALA A 168 0.47 -7.30 23.09
CA ALA A 168 0.74 -7.86 21.76
C ALA A 168 -0.22 -9.01 21.39
N GLY A 169 -0.65 -9.02 20.13
CA GLY A 169 -1.62 -9.98 19.59
C GLY A 169 -3.05 -9.83 20.12
N SER A 170 -3.36 -8.77 20.89
CA SER A 170 -4.73 -8.53 21.38
C SER A 170 -5.69 -8.28 20.23
N ALA A 171 -5.26 -7.55 19.20
CA ALA A 171 -6.03 -7.31 17.99
C ALA A 171 -6.49 -8.63 17.34
N ASP A 172 -5.57 -9.59 17.18
CA ASP A 172 -5.89 -10.89 16.57
C ASP A 172 -6.84 -11.72 17.45
N ARG A 173 -6.69 -11.66 18.78
CA ARG A 173 -7.63 -12.29 19.72
C ARG A 173 -9.02 -11.66 19.67
N MET A 174 -9.10 -10.34 19.47
CA MET A 174 -10.36 -9.61 19.36
C MET A 174 -11.11 -9.92 18.07
N VAL A 175 -10.39 -10.18 16.96
CA VAL A 175 -11.01 -10.71 15.74
C VAL A 175 -11.60 -12.09 16.00
N ALA A 176 -10.82 -12.98 16.63
CA ALA A 176 -11.27 -14.33 16.94
C ALA A 176 -12.49 -14.40 17.86
N SER A 177 -12.71 -13.39 18.71
CA SER A 177 -13.84 -13.35 19.65
C SER A 177 -15.09 -12.62 19.15
N ASN A 178 -14.97 -11.68 18.20
CA ASN A 178 -16.09 -10.80 17.80
C ASN A 178 -16.86 -11.26 16.56
N ASP A 179 -16.53 -12.42 15.98
CA ASP A 179 -17.18 -13.00 14.79
C ASP A 179 -17.28 -12.02 13.61
N ALA A 180 -16.45 -10.96 13.63
CA ALA A 180 -16.47 -9.88 12.67
C ALA A 180 -15.26 -10.00 11.75
N LEU A 181 -15.47 -9.84 10.44
CA LEU A 181 -14.38 -9.81 9.47
C LEU A 181 -13.60 -8.49 9.65
N VAL A 182 -12.50 -8.51 10.40
CA VAL A 182 -11.65 -7.34 10.68
C VAL A 182 -10.22 -7.65 10.25
N ASN A 183 -9.65 -6.76 9.43
CA ASN A 183 -8.26 -6.81 9.02
C ASN A 183 -7.59 -5.49 9.45
N PHE A 184 -6.88 -5.54 10.58
CA PHE A 184 -6.29 -4.36 11.18
C PHE A 184 -5.12 -3.82 10.36
N SER A 185 -5.28 -2.60 9.84
CA SER A 185 -4.16 -1.83 9.31
C SER A 185 -3.17 -1.43 10.43
N ALA A 186 -1.97 -0.96 10.06
CA ALA A 186 -0.91 -0.74 11.04
C ALA A 186 -1.30 0.27 12.13
N VAL A 187 -2.11 1.28 11.81
CA VAL A 187 -2.55 2.30 12.77
C VAL A 187 -3.43 1.72 13.88
N PRO A 188 -4.63 1.17 13.60
CA PRO A 188 -5.49 0.62 14.65
C PRO A 188 -4.83 -0.58 15.35
N LYS A 189 -4.03 -1.41 14.65
CA LYS A 189 -3.30 -2.50 15.29
C LYS A 189 -2.32 -1.99 16.34
N ALA A 190 -1.49 -0.99 15.99
CA ALA A 190 -0.49 -0.47 16.91
C ALA A 190 -1.13 0.20 18.14
N VAL A 191 -2.23 0.92 17.94
CA VAL A 191 -2.94 1.59 19.06
C VAL A 191 -3.63 0.59 19.97
N ILE A 192 -4.27 -0.45 19.43
CA ILE A 192 -4.93 -1.48 20.26
C ILE A 192 -3.89 -2.30 21.03
N GLU A 193 -2.81 -2.74 20.39
CA GLU A 193 -1.83 -3.61 21.04
C GLU A 193 -0.92 -2.86 22.02
N TYR A 194 -0.44 -1.67 21.64
CA TYR A 194 0.60 -0.92 22.37
C TYR A 194 0.11 0.41 22.95
N GLY A 195 -1.19 0.69 22.85
CA GLY A 195 -1.83 1.90 23.36
C GLY A 195 -1.59 3.11 22.48
N ALA A 196 -2.34 4.18 22.74
CA ALA A 196 -2.18 5.45 22.05
C ALA A 196 -0.77 6.02 22.27
N ILE A 197 -0.20 5.90 23.47
CA ILE A 197 1.13 6.47 23.77
C ILE A 197 2.22 5.68 23.04
N GLY A 198 2.28 4.37 23.25
CA GLY A 198 3.30 3.51 22.66
C GLY A 198 3.11 3.35 21.15
N GLY A 199 1.89 3.03 20.72
CA GLY A 199 1.53 2.81 19.32
C GLY A 199 1.72 4.04 18.45
N ILE A 200 1.23 5.22 18.86
CA ILE A 200 1.40 6.45 18.05
C ILE A 200 2.88 6.86 18.03
N THR A 201 3.60 6.76 19.14
CA THR A 201 5.03 7.08 19.18
C THR A 201 5.82 6.18 18.25
N PHE A 202 5.54 4.87 18.24
CA PHE A 202 6.12 3.92 17.30
C PHE A 202 5.81 4.29 15.85
N LEU A 203 4.54 4.57 15.53
CA LEU A 203 4.12 4.97 14.19
C LEU A 203 4.76 6.30 13.75
N ILE A 204 4.95 7.27 14.64
CA ILE A 204 5.67 8.50 14.30
C ILE A 204 7.14 8.20 14.03
N ALA A 205 7.79 7.40 14.87
CA ALA A 205 9.19 7.01 14.68
C ALA A 205 9.39 6.26 13.37
N LEU A 206 8.48 5.33 13.03
CA LEU A 206 8.51 4.60 11.77
C LEU A 206 8.30 5.53 10.57
N ALA A 207 7.32 6.44 10.63
CA ALA A 207 7.05 7.40 9.56
C ALA A 207 8.26 8.31 9.33
N PHE A 208 8.88 8.76 10.42
CA PHE A 208 10.11 9.54 10.39
C PHE A 208 11.26 8.76 9.72
N ARG A 209 11.44 7.48 10.07
CA ARG A 209 12.45 6.62 9.42
C ARG A 209 12.20 6.42 7.92
N ILE A 210 10.95 6.21 7.52
CA ILE A 210 10.57 6.12 6.09
C ILE A 210 10.86 7.45 5.39
N GLY A 211 10.52 8.58 6.00
CA GLY A 211 10.84 9.92 5.49
C GLY A 211 12.34 10.19 5.35
N MET A 212 13.15 9.65 6.26
CA MET A 212 14.62 9.77 6.22
C MET A 212 15.31 8.74 5.32
N SER A 213 14.57 7.86 4.64
CA SER A 213 15.13 6.80 3.81
C SER A 213 16.01 7.29 2.66
N GLY A 214 15.92 8.56 2.26
CA GLY A 214 16.60 9.07 1.05
C GLY A 214 15.88 8.70 -0.24
N GLN A 215 14.69 8.09 -0.15
CA GLN A 215 13.83 7.86 -1.29
C GLN A 215 13.16 9.17 -1.74
N PRO A 216 12.78 9.27 -3.02
CA PRO A 216 11.98 10.39 -3.51
C PRO A 216 10.64 10.54 -2.76
N PRO A 217 10.14 11.77 -2.56
CA PRO A 217 8.93 12.00 -1.76
C PRO A 217 7.68 11.24 -2.21
N PRO A 218 7.38 11.05 -3.52
CA PRO A 218 6.23 10.25 -3.92
C PRO A 218 6.34 8.77 -3.53
N ILE A 219 7.56 8.22 -3.54
CA ILE A 219 7.82 6.85 -3.09
C ILE A 219 7.66 6.76 -1.58
N VAL A 220 8.18 7.75 -0.82
CA VAL A 220 7.95 7.86 0.64
C VAL A 220 6.47 7.91 0.97
N ALA A 221 5.70 8.76 0.27
CA ALA A 221 4.26 8.86 0.46
C ALA A 221 3.55 7.53 0.16
N ALA A 222 3.94 6.85 -0.93
CA ALA A 222 3.40 5.55 -1.28
C ALA A 222 3.66 4.50 -0.20
N LEU A 223 4.88 4.44 0.34
CA LEU A 223 5.26 3.51 1.41
C LEU A 223 4.47 3.76 2.70
N LEU A 224 4.28 5.04 3.07
CA LEU A 224 3.47 5.42 4.23
C LEU A 224 2.01 4.98 4.04
N VAL A 225 1.40 5.30 2.90
CA VAL A 225 0.00 4.94 2.63
C VAL A 225 -0.19 3.43 2.60
N LEU A 226 0.71 2.72 1.90
CA LEU A 226 0.67 1.26 1.77
C LEU A 226 0.74 0.60 3.15
N HIS A 227 1.69 1.00 4.00
CA HIS A 227 1.88 0.36 5.30
C HIS A 227 0.83 0.77 6.34
N TYR A 228 0.43 2.05 6.38
CA TYR A 228 -0.40 2.57 7.48
C TYR A 228 -1.88 2.29 7.28
N PHE A 229 -2.33 2.25 6.03
CA PHE A 229 -3.77 2.24 5.70
C PHE A 229 -4.19 1.07 4.82
N LEU A 230 -3.43 0.74 3.78
CA LEU A 230 -3.91 -0.21 2.76
C LEU A 230 -3.61 -1.67 3.07
N SER A 231 -2.66 -1.94 3.97
CA SER A 231 -2.22 -3.28 4.31
C SER A 231 -2.49 -3.60 5.79
N GLY A 232 -2.76 -4.88 6.09
CA GLY A 232 -2.98 -5.42 7.45
C GLY A 232 -1.69 -5.52 8.27
N ALA A 233 -0.89 -4.45 8.25
CA ALA A 233 0.53 -4.61 7.93
C ALA A 233 1.51 -4.43 9.08
N LEU A 234 1.10 -4.18 10.32
CA LEU A 234 2.06 -3.78 11.35
C LEU A 234 3.23 -4.77 11.46
N LEU A 235 2.91 -6.07 11.38
CA LEU A 235 3.87 -7.17 11.44
C LEU A 235 3.79 -8.10 10.23
N GLN A 236 3.07 -7.71 9.16
CA GLN A 236 2.95 -8.56 7.99
C GLN A 236 4.31 -8.61 7.27
N PRO A 237 4.94 -9.79 7.07
CA PRO A 237 6.30 -9.88 6.57
C PRO A 237 6.52 -9.13 5.25
N ILE A 238 5.56 -9.25 4.32
CA ILE A 238 5.63 -8.63 2.99
C ILE A 238 5.74 -7.10 3.08
N SER A 239 4.93 -6.45 3.90
CA SER A 239 4.96 -4.99 4.04
C SER A 239 6.24 -4.53 4.73
N VAL A 240 6.68 -5.25 5.77
CA VAL A 240 7.89 -4.95 6.53
C VAL A 240 9.14 -5.11 5.66
N PHE A 241 9.23 -6.18 4.86
CA PHE A 241 10.37 -6.38 3.95
C PHE A 241 10.42 -5.33 2.85
N VAL A 242 9.28 -4.89 2.31
CA VAL A 242 9.24 -3.78 1.36
C VAL A 242 9.76 -2.50 1.99
N LEU A 243 9.29 -2.15 3.18
CA LEU A 243 9.80 -0.98 3.90
C LEU A 243 11.30 -1.07 4.14
N PHE A 244 11.77 -2.20 4.64
CA PHE A 244 13.19 -2.44 4.90
C PHE A 244 14.02 -2.26 3.63
N TYR A 245 13.60 -2.86 2.50
CA TYR A 245 14.29 -2.75 1.21
C TYR A 245 14.41 -1.29 0.74
N PHE A 246 13.33 -0.50 0.80
CA PHE A 246 13.36 0.89 0.36
C PHE A 246 14.17 1.79 1.31
N ILE A 247 14.11 1.54 2.63
CA ILE A 247 14.92 2.27 3.60
C ILE A 247 16.42 1.97 3.37
N ALA A 248 16.79 0.70 3.23
CA ALA A 248 18.17 0.29 3.02
C ALA A 248 18.75 0.81 1.69
N SER A 249 17.99 0.69 0.60
CA SER A 249 18.43 1.12 -0.74
C SER A 249 18.54 2.64 -0.90
N GLY A 250 17.72 3.41 -0.18
CA GLY A 250 17.77 4.87 -0.23
C GLY A 250 18.92 5.44 0.59
N SER A 251 19.30 4.80 1.70
CA SER A 251 20.42 5.23 2.55
C SER A 251 21.76 5.25 1.81
N GLN A 252 21.93 4.44 0.76
CA GLN A 252 23.16 4.38 -0.04
C GLN A 252 23.29 5.53 -1.05
N ARG A 253 22.23 6.32 -1.29
CA ARG A 253 22.23 7.38 -2.31
C ARG A 253 22.77 8.73 -1.84
N LYS A 254 23.21 8.89 -0.60
CA LYS A 254 23.95 10.11 -0.18
C LYS A 254 25.37 10.06 -0.74
N PRO A 255 25.75 10.88 -1.74
CA PRO A 255 27.15 10.98 -2.12
C PRO A 255 27.89 11.71 -1.00
N ARG A 256 28.92 11.06 -0.46
CA ARG A 256 29.98 11.71 0.32
C ARG A 256 30.50 12.95 -0.42
N SER A 257 30.33 14.12 0.20
CA SER A 257 31.19 15.31 0.10
C SER A 257 31.76 15.69 -1.29
N ARG A 258 31.08 16.58 -2.01
CA ARG A 258 31.68 17.44 -3.06
C ARG A 258 31.93 18.87 -2.56
N VAL A 259 32.62 19.03 -1.43
CA VAL A 259 32.96 20.37 -0.90
C VAL A 259 34.47 20.58 -0.70
N TRP A 260 35.31 19.55 -0.75
CA TRP A 260 36.71 19.67 -0.30
C TRP A 260 37.82 19.70 -1.36
N LEU A 261 37.55 19.56 -2.66
CA LEU A 261 38.61 19.42 -3.68
C LEU A 261 38.71 20.53 -4.73
N ARG A 262 38.04 21.68 -4.57
CA ARG A 262 38.12 22.77 -5.57
C ARG A 262 38.69 24.11 -5.09
N ARG A 263 39.18 24.22 -3.85
CA ARG A 263 39.71 25.49 -3.30
C ARG A 263 41.22 25.53 -3.00
N ARG A 264 42.01 24.50 -3.36
CA ARG A 264 43.48 24.52 -3.16
C ARG A 264 44.33 24.53 -4.42
N ALA A 265 43.74 24.63 -5.62
CA ALA A 265 44.50 24.59 -6.87
C ALA A 265 44.63 25.93 -7.61
N VAL A 266 44.21 27.07 -7.02
CA VAL A 266 44.17 28.36 -7.75
C VAL A 266 44.64 29.55 -6.89
N SER A 267 45.71 29.42 -6.09
CA SER A 267 46.37 30.64 -5.56
C SER A 267 47.87 30.48 -5.30
N THR A 268 48.56 29.71 -6.14
CA THR A 268 50.04 29.74 -6.20
C THR A 268 50.44 30.09 -7.63
N GLY A 269 50.81 31.35 -7.82
CA GLY A 269 51.32 31.88 -9.09
C GLY A 269 50.79 33.28 -9.32
N ASP A 270 51.51 34.28 -8.79
CA ASP A 270 51.80 35.56 -9.44
C ASP A 270 52.75 36.35 -8.52
N HIS A 271 54.01 35.93 -8.54
CA HIS A 271 55.17 36.77 -8.28
C HIS A 271 56.01 36.71 -9.56
N GLU A 272 55.94 37.77 -10.36
CA GLU A 272 57.03 38.39 -11.14
C GLU A 272 56.46 39.56 -11.96
#